data_AF-A0A5B2Z8F7-F1
#
_entry.id   AF-A0A5B2Z8F7-F1
#
_cell.length_a   1.000
_cell.length_b   1.000
_cell.length_c   1.000
_cell.angle_alpha   90.00
_cell.angle_beta   90.00
_cell.angle_gamma   90.00
#
_symmetry.space_group_name_H-M   'P 1'
#
loop_
_entity.id
_entity.type
_entity.pdbx_description
1 polymer ?
#
loop_
_entity_poly.entity_id
_entity_poly.type
_entity_poly.pdbx_seq_one_letter_code
_entity_poly.pdbx_strand_id
1 'polypeptide(L)'
;MARTRGFAVTGASYGYDTHPQTGQRRPYLDIEFRNESQLDIERLWVQVTLRSGGEPWLAQVFNFPVSGGLAAGAEGSARLTPQPGSDWDMKAPPEGQAVRAEVVPFALRTKSAETLLLEGALRPDLADKLPLE
;
A
#
# COMPACT_ATOMS: atom_id res chain seq x y z
N MET A 1 21.16 -17.82 -6.51
CA MET A 1 20.68 -16.44 -6.75
C MET A 1 19.87 -16.01 -5.54
N ALA A 2 20.24 -14.90 -4.90
CA ALA A 2 19.58 -14.42 -3.69
C ALA A 2 18.22 -13.81 -4.07
N ARG A 3 17.15 -14.37 -3.49
CA ARG A 3 15.77 -13.92 -3.64
C ARG A 3 15.60 -12.64 -2.84
N THR A 4 15.72 -11.47 -3.45
CA THR A 4 15.57 -10.21 -2.72
C THR A 4 14.09 -9.92 -2.51
N ARG A 5 13.58 -10.23 -1.31
CA ARG A 5 12.33 -9.66 -0.84
C ARG A 5 12.59 -8.16 -0.69
N GLY A 6 12.07 -7.33 -1.60
CA GLY A 6 12.41 -5.90 -1.63
C GLY A 6 12.05 -5.19 -0.32
N PHE A 7 10.81 -5.41 0.13
CA PHE A 7 10.34 -5.03 1.46
C PHE A 7 9.26 -6.00 1.92
N ALA A 8 9.04 -6.08 3.23
CA ALA A 8 7.95 -6.83 3.84
C ALA A 8 6.92 -5.87 4.42
N VAL A 9 5.63 -6.23 4.32
CA VAL A 9 4.58 -5.62 5.12
C VAL A 9 4.53 -6.35 6.45
N THR A 10 4.70 -5.61 7.55
CA THR A 10 4.74 -6.14 8.92
C THR A 10 3.41 -5.95 9.65
N GLY A 11 2.59 -5.00 9.20
CA GLY A 11 1.29 -4.69 9.80
C GLY A 11 0.39 -3.95 8.81
N ALA A 12 -0.92 -4.15 8.96
CA ALA A 12 -1.92 -3.38 8.23
C ALA A 12 -3.20 -3.25 9.06
N SER A 13 -3.78 -2.05 9.13
CA SER A 13 -5.04 -1.81 9.83
C SER A 13 -5.94 -0.85 9.06
N TYR A 14 -7.22 -1.18 8.98
CA TYR A 14 -8.24 -0.36 8.32
C TYR A 14 -9.13 0.28 9.39
N GLY A 15 -9.39 1.57 9.26
CA GLY A 15 -10.16 2.31 10.25
C GLY A 15 -10.80 3.58 9.69
N TYR A 16 -11.40 4.37 10.57
CA TYR A 16 -11.97 5.67 10.24
C TYR A 16 -11.43 6.71 11.20
N ASP A 17 -11.09 7.86 10.65
CA ASP A 17 -10.66 9.01 11.42
C ASP A 17 -11.43 10.26 10.99
N THR A 18 -11.50 11.24 11.88
CA THR A 18 -12.19 12.49 11.62
C THR A 18 -11.31 13.38 10.75
N HIS A 19 -11.80 13.76 9.56
CA HIS A 19 -11.07 14.66 8.69
C HIS A 19 -10.93 16.04 9.35
N PRO A 20 -9.72 16.57 9.53
CA PRO A 20 -9.47 17.74 10.38
C PRO A 20 -10.14 19.02 9.87
N GLN A 21 -10.36 19.14 8.55
CA GLN A 21 -10.95 20.33 7.95
C GLN A 21 -12.49 20.26 7.84
N THR A 22 -13.06 19.07 7.72
CA THR A 22 -14.49 18.90 7.40
C THR A 22 -15.28 18.25 8.53
N GLY A 23 -14.62 17.67 9.53
CA GLY A 23 -15.25 16.89 10.59
C GLY A 23 -15.85 15.55 10.12
N GLN A 24 -15.77 15.25 8.82
CA GLN A 24 -16.34 14.03 8.25
C GLN A 24 -15.45 12.83 8.62
N ARG A 25 -16.08 11.74 9.07
CA ARG A 25 -15.39 10.45 9.23
C ARG A 25 -14.94 9.95 7.86
N ARG A 26 -13.65 9.68 7.69
CA ARG A 26 -13.07 9.15 6.45
C ARG A 26 -12.29 7.88 6.73
N PRO A 27 -12.35 6.90 5.81
CA PRO A 27 -11.58 5.69 5.97
C PRO A 27 -10.09 5.98 5.81
N TYR A 28 -9.27 5.23 6.54
CA TYR A 28 -7.83 5.20 6.36
C TYR A 28 -7.32 3.76 6.39
N LEU A 29 -6.11 3.58 5.87
CA LEU A 29 -5.36 2.35 5.94
C LEU A 29 -3.96 2.68 6.46
N ASP A 30 -3.64 2.18 7.65
CA ASP A 30 -2.27 2.22 8.15
C ASP A 30 -1.54 0.96 7.70
N ILE A 31 -0.33 1.14 7.19
CA ILE A 31 0.54 0.07 6.72
C ILE A 31 1.89 0.25 7.39
N GLU A 32 2.41 -0.82 7.98
CA GLU A 32 3.75 -0.92 8.51
C GLU A 32 4.59 -1.82 7.60
N PHE A 33 5.83 -1.44 7.37
CA PHE A 33 6.72 -2.15 6.45
C PHE A 33 8.16 -2.09 6.91
N ARG A 34 8.94 -3.07 6.45
CA ARG A 34 10.37 -3.18 6.68
C ARG A 34 11.11 -3.35 5.36
N ASN A 35 12.17 -2.58 5.15
CA ASN A 35 13.06 -2.77 4.02
C ASN A 35 13.91 -4.03 4.25
N GLU A 36 13.64 -5.08 3.47
CA GLU A 36 14.39 -6.34 3.50
C GLU A 36 15.48 -6.37 2.41
N SER A 37 15.55 -5.35 1.56
CA SER A 37 16.60 -5.18 0.57
C SER A 37 17.86 -4.54 1.16
N GLN A 38 18.92 -4.53 0.34
CA GLN A 38 20.17 -3.80 0.61
C GLN A 38 20.17 -2.40 -0.03
N LEU A 39 19.03 -1.92 -0.52
CA LEU A 39 18.88 -0.69 -1.28
C LEU A 39 18.12 0.36 -0.47
N ASP A 40 18.46 1.64 -0.64
CA ASP A 40 17.68 2.73 -0.10
C ASP A 40 16.44 2.98 -0.97
N ILE A 41 15.26 2.85 -0.37
CA ILE A 41 13.98 2.98 -1.06
C ILE A 41 13.45 4.41 -0.91
N GLU A 42 12.90 4.99 -1.96
CA GLU A 42 12.24 6.31 -1.92
C GLU A 42 10.72 6.24 -2.12
N ARG A 43 10.22 5.19 -2.77
CA ARG A 43 8.79 5.00 -3.03
C ARG A 43 8.43 3.53 -2.98
N LEU A 44 7.24 3.24 -2.46
CA LEU A 44 6.68 1.90 -2.37
C LEU A 44 5.37 1.83 -3.16
N TRP A 45 5.14 0.68 -3.77
CA TRP A 45 3.85 0.27 -4.32
C TRP A 45 3.39 -0.97 -3.59
N VAL A 46 2.13 -0.97 -3.18
CA VAL A 46 1.48 -2.09 -2.51
C VAL A 46 0.14 -2.37 -3.18
N GLN A 47 -0.18 -3.64 -3.36
CA GLN A 47 -1.53 -4.06 -3.68
C GLN A 47 -2.29 -4.25 -2.37
N VAL A 48 -3.41 -3.55 -2.23
CA VAL A 48 -4.30 -3.69 -1.08
C VAL A 48 -5.58 -4.35 -1.54
N THR A 49 -6.02 -5.36 -0.80
CA THR A 49 -7.36 -5.94 -0.91
C THR A 49 -8.08 -5.77 0.42
N LEU A 50 -9.19 -5.03 0.43
CA LEU A 50 -10.09 -4.97 1.58
C LEU A 50 -11.10 -6.10 1.44
N ARG A 51 -11.23 -6.94 2.48
CA ARG A 51 -12.17 -8.07 2.51
C ARG A 51 -13.19 -7.90 3.62
N SER A 52 -14.40 -8.36 3.38
CA SER A 52 -15.45 -8.48 4.39
C SER A 52 -16.11 -9.86 4.24
N GLY A 53 -16.12 -10.65 5.31
CA GLY A 53 -16.70 -12.00 5.27
C GLY A 53 -16.05 -12.97 4.27
N GLY A 54 -14.78 -12.74 3.91
CA GLY A 54 -14.01 -13.57 2.96
C GLY A 54 -13.99 -13.05 1.52
N GLU A 55 -15.03 -12.32 1.11
CA GLU A 55 -15.13 -11.75 -0.24
C GLU A 55 -14.33 -10.44 -0.37
N PRO A 56 -13.62 -10.23 -1.50
CA PRO A 56 -12.94 -8.97 -1.76
C PRO A 56 -13.95 -7.87 -2.04
N TRP A 57 -13.89 -6.81 -1.25
CA TRP A 57 -14.70 -5.61 -1.40
C TRP A 57 -14.06 -4.60 -2.36
N LEU A 58 -12.76 -4.38 -2.18
CA LEU A 58 -11.94 -3.47 -2.98
C LEU A 58 -10.57 -4.10 -3.18
N ALA A 59 -10.03 -4.04 -4.40
CA ALA A 59 -8.66 -4.38 -4.71
C ALA A 59 -8.03 -3.26 -5.54
N GLN A 60 -6.95 -2.66 -5.05
CA GLN A 60 -6.31 -1.51 -5.68
C GLN A 60 -4.81 -1.48 -5.38
N VAL A 61 -4.02 -1.00 -6.34
CA VAL A 61 -2.60 -0.69 -6.13
C VAL A 61 -2.48 0.74 -5.63
N PHE A 62 -1.77 0.91 -4.53
CA PHE A 62 -1.40 2.20 -3.96
C PHE A 62 0.09 2.43 -4.15
N ASN A 63 0.47 3.68 -4.36
CA ASN A 63 1.86 4.10 -4.32
C ASN A 63 2.01 5.32 -3.42
N PHE A 64 3.11 5.40 -2.69
CA PHE A 64 3.38 6.52 -1.80
C PHE A 64 4.88 6.73 -1.61
N PRO A 65 5.34 7.99 -1.55
CA PRO A 65 6.72 8.30 -1.23
C PRO A 65 7.01 7.96 0.24
N VAL A 66 8.22 7.49 0.52
CA VAL A 66 8.72 7.38 1.90
C VAL A 66 9.53 8.64 2.19
N SER A 67 9.03 9.47 3.11
CA SER A 67 9.69 10.74 3.47
C SER A 67 11.09 10.47 4.02
N GLY A 68 12.13 11.06 3.41
CA GLY A 68 13.55 10.81 3.74
C GLY A 68 14.13 9.51 3.17
N GLY A 69 13.28 8.67 2.57
CA GLY A 69 13.59 7.32 2.13
C GLY A 69 13.63 6.31 3.28
N LEU A 70 13.71 5.04 2.92
CA LEU A 70 13.77 3.89 3.82
C LEU A 70 15.11 3.18 3.62
N ALA A 71 16.02 3.32 4.56
CA ALA A 71 17.34 2.67 4.53
C ALA A 71 17.21 1.14 4.59
N ALA A 72 18.26 0.44 4.14
CA ALA A 72 18.33 -1.02 4.25
C ALA A 72 18.11 -1.51 5.70
N GLY A 73 17.21 -2.48 5.89
CA GLY A 73 16.88 -3.03 7.20
C GLY A 73 15.93 -2.19 8.07
N ALA A 74 15.64 -0.95 7.68
CA ALA A 74 14.82 -0.03 8.45
C ALA A 74 13.32 -0.33 8.35
N GLU A 75 12.59 0.09 9.38
CA GLU A 75 11.13 0.02 9.46
C GLU A 75 10.51 1.38 9.17
N GLY A 76 9.28 1.37 8.67
CA GLY A 76 8.52 2.57 8.38
C GLY A 76 7.02 2.29 8.37
N SER A 77 6.25 3.36 8.31
CA SER A 77 4.80 3.28 8.21
C SER A 77 4.25 4.35 7.28
N ALA A 78 3.07 4.08 6.74
CA ALA A 78 2.31 5.01 5.91
C ALA A 78 0.84 4.93 6.27
N ARG A 79 0.21 6.10 6.41
CA ARG A 79 -1.25 6.23 6.47
C ARG A 79 -1.76 6.63 5.10
N LEU A 80 -2.58 5.78 4.51
CA LEU A 80 -3.26 6.04 3.25
C LEU A 80 -4.70 6.48 3.51
N THR A 81 -5.17 7.43 2.73
CA THR A 81 -6.56 7.88 2.71
C THR A 81 -7.05 7.88 1.26
N PRO A 82 -8.36 7.69 1.02
CA PRO A 82 -8.90 7.76 -0.32
C PRO A 82 -8.64 9.14 -0.93
N GLN A 83 -8.21 9.15 -2.20
CA GLN A 83 -8.16 10.36 -2.99
C GLN A 83 -9.58 10.67 -3.48
N PRO A 84 -10.02 11.95 -3.49
CA PRO A 84 -11.34 12.31 -3.98
C PRO A 84 -11.62 11.73 -5.37
N GLY A 85 -12.74 11.02 -5.53
CA GLY A 85 -13.14 10.40 -6.80
C GLY A 85 -12.42 9.10 -7.17
N SER A 86 -11.54 8.57 -6.30
CA SER A 86 -10.97 7.23 -6.49
C SER A 86 -11.99 6.13 -6.25
N ASP A 87 -11.73 4.92 -6.76
CA ASP A 87 -12.56 3.74 -6.45
C ASP A 87 -12.73 3.53 -4.95
N TRP A 88 -11.67 3.75 -4.16
CA TRP A 88 -11.76 3.67 -2.70
C TRP A 88 -12.66 4.75 -2.10
N ASP A 89 -12.61 5.98 -2.60
CA ASP A 89 -13.48 7.08 -2.11
C ASP A 89 -14.97 6.76 -2.34
N MET A 90 -15.28 6.15 -3.48
CA MET A 90 -16.66 5.81 -3.85
C MET A 90 -17.17 4.51 -3.23
N LYS A 91 -16.29 3.52 -3.04
CA LYS A 91 -16.64 2.15 -2.65
C LYS A 91 -16.04 1.74 -1.33
N ALA A 92 -15.56 2.68 -0.52
CA ALA A 92 -15.10 2.38 0.82
C ALA A 92 -16.18 1.56 1.56
N PRO A 93 -15.79 0.49 2.27
CA PRO A 93 -16.67 -0.10 3.27
C PRO A 93 -17.32 0.98 4.15
N PRO A 94 -18.46 0.72 4.78
CA PRO A 94 -19.03 1.64 5.77
C PRO A 94 -18.33 1.50 7.13
N GLU A 95 -18.36 2.56 7.94
CA GLU A 95 -17.87 2.50 9.32
C GLU A 95 -18.64 1.44 10.12
N GLY A 96 -17.90 0.66 10.93
CA GLY A 96 -18.46 -0.47 11.69
C GLY A 96 -18.52 -1.79 10.92
N GLN A 97 -18.26 -1.80 9.61
CA GLN A 97 -18.10 -3.05 8.86
C GLN A 97 -16.81 -3.76 9.28
N ALA A 98 -16.88 -5.05 9.58
CA ALA A 98 -15.70 -5.86 9.85
C ALA A 98 -14.90 -6.06 8.55
N VAL A 99 -13.81 -5.31 8.42
CA VAL A 99 -12.93 -5.31 7.24
C VAL A 99 -11.54 -5.81 7.62
N ARG A 100 -11.01 -6.73 6.82
CA ARG A 100 -9.61 -7.14 6.88
C ARG A 100 -8.87 -6.53 5.70
N ALA A 101 -7.76 -5.84 5.97
CA ALA A 101 -6.85 -5.38 4.93
C ALA A 101 -5.78 -6.44 4.66
N GLU A 102 -5.68 -6.90 3.41
CA GLU A 102 -4.60 -7.73 2.92
C GLU A 102 -3.70 -6.85 2.05
N VAL A 103 -2.42 -6.76 2.40
CA VAL A 103 -1.47 -5.88 1.73
C VAL A 103 -0.30 -6.71 1.23
N VAL A 104 -0.01 -6.59 -0.05
CA VAL A 104 1.06 -7.33 -0.73
C VAL A 104 2.06 -6.34 -1.33
N PRO A 105 3.37 -6.49 -1.06
CA PRO A 105 4.42 -5.75 -1.76
C PRO A 105 4.31 -5.91 -3.27
N PHE A 106 4.25 -4.81 -4.01
CA PHE A 106 4.06 -4.82 -5.47
C PHE A 106 5.31 -4.34 -6.21
N ALA A 107 5.80 -3.15 -5.88
CA ALA A 107 7.01 -2.59 -6.47
C ALA A 107 7.69 -1.65 -5.49
N LEU A 108 8.94 -1.30 -5.77
CA LEU A 108 9.67 -0.25 -5.06
C LEU A 108 10.46 0.58 -6.05
N ARG A 109 10.77 1.83 -5.67
CA ARG A 109 11.70 2.69 -6.39
C ARG A 109 12.81 3.08 -5.44
N THR A 110 14.05 2.95 -5.91
CA THR A 110 15.25 3.27 -5.15
C THR A 110 15.59 4.75 -5.25
N LYS A 111 16.44 5.26 -4.37
CA LYS A 111 17.01 6.61 -4.49
C LYS A 111 17.85 6.83 -5.76
N SER A 112 18.26 5.75 -6.44
CA SER A 112 18.92 5.82 -7.75
C SER A 112 17.92 5.90 -8.92
N ALA A 113 16.63 6.13 -8.63
CA ALA A 113 15.53 6.18 -9.58
C ALA A 113 15.25 4.87 -10.34
N GLU A 114 15.74 3.74 -9.83
CA GLU A 114 15.43 2.42 -10.38
C GLU A 114 14.12 1.89 -9.79
N THR A 115 13.18 1.48 -10.64
CA THR A 115 11.94 0.83 -10.23
C THR A 115 12.05 -0.67 -10.37
N LEU A 116 11.82 -1.40 -9.27
CA LEU A 116 11.90 -2.85 -9.18
C LEU A 116 10.51 -3.43 -8.90
N LEU A 117 10.04 -4.29 -9.80
CA LEU A 117 8.85 -5.13 -9.57
C LEU A 117 9.21 -6.30 -8.66
N LEU A 118 8.34 -6.63 -7.72
CA LEU A 118 8.57 -7.71 -6.76
C LEU A 118 7.90 -9.01 -7.25
N GLU A 119 8.49 -10.16 -6.98
CA GLU A 119 7.98 -11.45 -7.48
C GLU A 119 6.53 -11.76 -7.04
N GLY A 120 6.08 -11.21 -5.90
CA GLY A 120 4.70 -11.33 -5.41
C GLY A 120 3.67 -10.47 -6.16
N ALA A 121 4.13 -9.57 -7.04
CA ALA A 121 3.32 -8.64 -7.83
C ALA A 121 2.73 -9.25 -9.10
N LEU A 122 3.17 -10.45 -9.49
CA LEU A 122 2.74 -11.16 -10.69
C LEU A 122 1.33 -11.76 -10.50
N ARG A 123 0.35 -10.89 -10.29
CA ARG A 123 -1.05 -11.13 -10.62
C ARG A 123 -1.22 -10.70 -12.08
N PRO A 124 -1.47 -11.63 -13.02
CA PRO A 124 -1.49 -11.32 -14.45
C PRO A 124 -2.55 -10.26 -14.84
N ASP A 125 -3.54 -10.02 -14.00
CA ASP A 125 -4.58 -8.99 -14.16
C ASP A 125 -4.15 -7.57 -13.75
N LEU A 126 -2.97 -7.40 -13.14
CA LEU A 126 -2.51 -6.12 -12.57
C LEU A 126 -1.23 -5.58 -13.21
N ALA A 127 -0.52 -6.38 -14.01
CA ALA A 127 0.66 -5.93 -14.75
C ALA A 127 0.33 -4.77 -15.72
N ASP A 128 -0.88 -4.77 -16.30
CA ASP A 128 -1.36 -3.73 -17.22
C ASP A 128 -1.78 -2.41 -16.53
N LYS A 129 -1.78 -2.35 -15.19
CA LYS A 129 -2.18 -1.16 -14.41
C LYS A 129 -1.02 -0.41 -13.77
N LEU A 130 0.21 -0.79 -14.10
CA LEU A 130 1.37 0.05 -13.80
C LEU A 130 1.20 1.37 -14.56
N PRO A 131 1.20 2.54 -13.89
CA PRO A 131 1.36 3.79 -14.62
C PRO A 131 2.72 3.73 -15.31
N LEU A 132 2.70 3.57 -16.63
CA LEU A 132 3.83 3.90 -17.48
C LEU A 132 4.03 5.40 -17.29
N GLU A 133 5.12 5.78 -16.62
CA GLU A 133 5.68 7.13 -16.78
C GLU A 133 6.11 7.32 -18.23
#